data_AF-A0A060CF04-F1
#
_entry.id   AF-A0A060CF04-F1
#
_cell.length_a   1.000
_cell.length_b   1.000
_cell.length_c   1.000
_cell.angle_alpha   90.00
_cell.angle_beta   90.00
_cell.angle_gamma   90.00
#
_symmetry.space_group_name_H-M   'P 1'
#
loop_
_entity.id
_entity.type
_entity.pdbx_description
1 polymer ?
#
loop_
_entity_poly.entity_id
_entity_poly.type
_entity_poly.pdbx_seq_one_letter_code
_entity_poly.pdbx_strand_id
1 'polypeptide(L)'
;MELRHNEAGLKKFWEEGIRRNKDYDNIVTIGMRGDGDEAMVEGGDMDANARLLERIVADQRELIARHANPDPAKVPQIWALYKEVQEYYEHGMRVPDDVTLLWCDDNWGNIR
;
A
#
# COMPACT_ATOMS: atom_id res chain seq x y z
N MET A 1 3.42 10.27 9.66
CA MET A 1 2.30 9.66 10.40
C MET A 1 2.57 8.16 10.54
N GLU A 2 2.92 7.68 11.73
CA GLU A 2 3.44 6.31 11.92
C GLU A 2 2.33 5.32 12.31
N LEU A 3 2.21 4.21 11.57
CA LEU A 3 1.08 3.26 11.73
C LEU A 3 1.01 2.63 13.13
N ARG A 4 2.16 2.38 13.78
CA ARG A 4 2.20 1.81 15.14
C ARG A 4 1.59 2.72 16.19
N HIS A 5 1.61 4.03 15.97
CA HIS A 5 1.15 5.02 16.94
C HIS A 5 -0.28 5.51 16.66
N ASN A 6 -0.84 5.26 15.47
CA ASN A 6 -2.17 5.75 15.10
C ASN A 6 -2.93 4.84 14.11
N GLU A 7 -2.94 3.52 14.35
CA GLU A 7 -3.63 2.54 13.49
C GLU A 7 -5.11 2.89 13.29
N ALA A 8 -5.84 3.21 14.36
CA ALA A 8 -7.27 3.53 14.29
C ALA A 8 -7.55 4.80 13.47
N GLY A 9 -6.71 5.84 13.62
CA GLY A 9 -6.85 7.06 12.84
C GLY A 9 -6.58 6.83 11.35
N LEU A 10 -5.57 6.02 11.01
CA LEU A 10 -5.25 5.67 9.63
C LEU A 10 -6.36 4.82 8.98
N LYS A 11 -6.88 3.82 9.69
CA LYS A 11 -8.00 3.01 9.18
C LYS A 11 -9.23 3.85 8.91
N LYS A 12 -9.59 4.76 9.83
CA LYS A 12 -10.69 5.70 9.63
C LYS A 12 -10.45 6.62 8.44
N PHE A 13 -9.24 7.16 8.30
CA PHE A 13 -8.87 8.01 7.18
C PHE A 13 -9.00 7.29 5.83
N TRP A 14 -8.51 6.05 5.74
CA TRP A 14 -8.66 5.22 4.53
C TRP A 14 -10.11 4.85 4.25
N GLU A 15 -10.88 4.48 5.28
CA GLU A 15 -12.31 4.19 5.15
C GLU A 15 -13.06 5.37 4.53
N GLU A 16 -12.88 6.58 5.08
CA GLU A 16 -13.51 7.79 4.57
C GLU A 16 -13.08 8.09 3.13
N GLY A 17 -11.79 7.90 2.81
CA GLY A 17 -11.26 8.06 1.45
C GLY A 17 -11.91 7.11 0.44
N ILE A 18 -12.03 5.82 0.77
CA ILE A 18 -12.66 4.80 -0.08
C ILE A 18 -14.15 5.14 -0.25
N ARG A 19 -14.87 5.41 0.85
CA ARG A 19 -16.31 5.74 0.81
C ARG A 19 -16.60 6.98 -0.02
N ARG A 20 -15.75 8.00 0.06
CA ARG A 20 -15.91 9.24 -0.71
C ARG A 20 -15.72 9.04 -2.20
N ASN A 21 -14.85 8.11 -2.61
CA ASN A 21 -14.44 7.95 -4.00
C ASN A 21 -15.06 6.74 -4.72
N LYS A 22 -15.80 5.88 -4.02
CA LYS A 22 -16.31 4.60 -4.55
C LYS A 22 -17.16 4.69 -5.83
N ASP A 23 -17.79 5.84 -6.07
CA ASP A 23 -18.72 6.04 -7.20
C ASP A 23 -18.04 6.70 -8.42
N TYR A 24 -16.71 6.89 -8.40
CA TYR A 24 -15.94 7.42 -9.51
C TYR A 24 -14.96 6.39 -10.07
N ASP A 25 -14.58 6.57 -11.33
CA ASP A 25 -13.58 5.74 -12.00
C ASP A 25 -12.17 6.09 -11.49
N ASN A 26 -11.60 5.20 -10.68
CA ASN A 26 -10.34 5.42 -9.99
C ASN A 26 -9.49 4.13 -10.00
N ILE A 27 -8.18 4.31 -9.89
CA ILE A 27 -7.25 3.25 -9.47
C ILE A 27 -6.85 3.55 -8.03
N VAL A 28 -7.11 2.62 -7.12
CA VAL A 28 -6.80 2.78 -5.70
C VAL A 28 -5.34 2.45 -5.45
N THR A 29 -4.54 3.44 -5.06
CA THR A 29 -3.19 3.20 -4.57
C THR A 29 -3.24 2.53 -3.20
N ILE A 30 -2.53 1.41 -3.06
CA ILE A 30 -2.41 0.64 -1.83
C ILE A 30 -0.94 0.60 -1.34
N GLY A 31 -0.74 0.09 -0.13
CA GLY A 31 0.51 0.18 0.60
C GLY A 31 0.60 1.46 1.42
N MET A 32 1.78 1.71 2.00
CA MET A 32 2.05 2.92 2.78
C MET A 32 3.56 3.16 2.80
N ARG A 33 3.97 4.43 2.86
CA ARG A 33 5.35 4.83 3.16
C ARG A 33 5.35 5.81 4.32
N GLY A 34 6.51 5.95 4.97
CA GLY A 34 6.69 6.86 6.09
C GLY A 34 6.42 8.31 5.70
N ASP A 35 6.36 9.17 6.70
CA ASP A 35 6.23 10.60 6.44
C ASP A 35 7.47 11.10 5.67
N GLY A 36 7.29 12.05 4.75
CA GLY A 36 8.44 12.70 4.11
C GLY A 36 9.36 11.83 3.23
N ASP A 37 8.85 10.77 2.59
CA ASP A 37 9.65 9.84 1.75
C ASP A 37 10.61 8.93 2.57
N GLU A 38 10.33 8.76 3.86
CA GLU A 38 11.11 7.92 4.77
C GLU A 38 10.57 6.49 4.86
N ALA A 39 11.42 5.59 5.35
CA ALA A 39 11.04 4.21 5.64
C ALA A 39 9.92 4.17 6.70
N MET A 40 9.04 3.18 6.61
CA MET A 40 7.93 2.98 7.55
C MET A 40 8.37 2.73 9.00
N VAL A 41 9.60 2.22 9.19
CA VAL A 41 10.21 1.97 10.49
C VAL A 41 11.68 2.35 10.43
N GLU A 42 12.07 3.37 11.18
CA GLU A 42 13.47 3.70 11.38
C GLU A 42 14.14 2.57 12.19
N GLY A 43 15.11 1.87 11.59
CA GLY A 43 15.84 0.78 12.25
C GLY A 43 15.12 -0.58 12.36
N GLY A 44 13.97 -0.76 11.70
CA GLY A 44 13.32 -2.07 11.57
C GLY A 44 14.06 -2.98 10.58
N ASP A 45 14.11 -4.30 10.86
CA ASP A 45 14.61 -5.24 9.85
C ASP A 45 13.65 -5.34 8.65
N MET A 46 14.19 -5.73 7.50
CA MET A 46 13.47 -5.84 6.23
C MET A 46 12.22 -6.70 6.34
N ASP A 47 12.29 -7.82 7.07
CA ASP A 47 11.17 -8.73 7.26
C ASP A 47 10.04 -8.10 8.09
N ALA A 48 10.37 -7.29 9.10
CA ALA A 48 9.39 -6.56 9.89
C ALA A 48 8.68 -5.50 9.06
N ASN A 49 9.40 -4.81 8.17
CA ASN A 49 8.82 -3.83 7.25
C ASN A 49 7.91 -4.51 6.21
N ALA A 50 8.36 -5.64 5.63
CA ALA A 50 7.56 -6.44 4.71
C ALA A 50 6.25 -6.92 5.37
N ARG A 51 6.33 -7.52 6.57
CA ARG A 51 5.14 -7.97 7.32
C ARG A 51 4.19 -6.83 7.68
N LEU A 52 4.73 -5.65 8.00
CA LEU A 52 3.92 -4.47 8.28
C LEU A 52 3.16 -4.02 7.03
N LEU A 53 3.82 -3.95 5.88
CA LEU A 53 3.19 -3.59 4.61
C LEU A 53 2.14 -4.60 4.16
N GLU A 54 2.41 -5.90 4.32
CA GLU A 54 1.44 -6.97 4.04
C GLU A 54 0.17 -6.81 4.90
N ARG A 55 0.33 -6.51 6.20
CA ARG A 55 -0.81 -6.22 7.09
C ARG A 55 -1.58 -4.98 6.66
N ILE A 56 -0.87 -3.91 6.30
CA ILE A 56 -1.49 -2.65 5.81
C ILE A 56 -2.32 -2.91 4.55
N VAL A 57 -1.76 -3.63 3.58
CA VAL A 57 -2.46 -3.97 2.34
C VAL A 57 -3.66 -4.86 2.62
N ALA A 58 -3.55 -5.82 3.54
CA ALA A 58 -4.68 -6.65 3.96
C ALA A 58 -5.82 -5.80 4.57
N ASP A 59 -5.49 -4.88 5.48
CA ASP A 59 -6.47 -3.96 6.09
C ASP A 59 -7.14 -3.04 5.04
N GLN A 60 -6.35 -2.49 4.10
CA GLN A 60 -6.86 -1.66 3.00
C GLN A 60 -7.82 -2.45 2.10
N ARG A 61 -7.47 -3.69 1.75
CA ARG A 61 -8.33 -4.57 0.93
C ARG A 61 -9.62 -4.94 1.64
N GLU A 62 -9.59 -5.12 2.96
CA GLU A 62 -10.80 -5.34 3.75
C GLU A 62 -11.73 -4.12 3.72
N LEU A 63 -11.16 -2.90 3.76
CA LEU A 63 -11.94 -1.67 3.61
C LEU A 63 -12.51 -1.50 2.19
N ILE A 64 -11.74 -1.83 1.15
CA ILE A 64 -12.23 -1.85 -0.23
C ILE A 64 -13.40 -2.84 -0.36
N ALA A 65 -13.25 -4.04 0.20
CA ALA A 65 -14.29 -5.07 0.18
C ALA A 65 -15.60 -4.60 0.83
N ARG A 66 -15.48 -3.91 1.97
CA ARG A 66 -16.64 -3.40 2.73
C ARG A 66 -17.35 -2.23 2.07
N HIS A 67 -16.61 -1.32 1.44
CA HIS A 67 -17.14 0.00 1.08
C HIS A 67 -17.21 0.28 -0.41
N ALA A 68 -16.50 -0.46 -1.25
CA ALA A 68 -16.49 -0.28 -2.71
C ALA A 68 -17.08 -1.49 -3.45
N ASN A 69 -16.52 -2.69 -3.26
CA ASN A 69 -16.99 -3.91 -3.92
C ASN A 69 -16.64 -5.14 -3.08
N PRO A 70 -17.59 -6.04 -2.75
CA PRO A 70 -17.31 -7.25 -1.94
C PRO A 70 -16.17 -8.12 -2.46
N ASP A 71 -15.90 -8.07 -3.76
CA ASP A 71 -14.73 -8.68 -4.38
C ASP A 71 -13.67 -7.59 -4.66
N PRO A 72 -12.64 -7.44 -3.81
CA PRO A 72 -11.61 -6.42 -4.00
C PRO A 72 -10.83 -6.61 -5.31
N ALA A 73 -10.77 -7.84 -5.87
CA ALA A 73 -10.09 -8.07 -7.15
C ALA A 73 -10.81 -7.42 -8.35
N LYS A 74 -12.05 -6.97 -8.17
CA LYS A 74 -12.79 -6.19 -9.17
C LYS A 74 -12.59 -4.68 -9.05
N VAL A 75 -11.84 -4.22 -8.05
CA VAL A 75 -11.49 -2.81 -7.87
C VAL A 75 -10.06 -2.61 -8.33
N PRO A 76 -9.81 -1.79 -9.38
CA PRO A 76 -8.46 -1.52 -9.85
C PRO A 76 -7.58 -0.98 -8.72
N GLN A 77 -6.46 -1.66 -8.46
CA GLN A 77 -5.51 -1.32 -7.42
C GLN A 77 -4.10 -1.26 -7.99
N ILE A 78 -3.28 -0.37 -7.43
CA ILE A 78 -1.89 -0.20 -7.82
C ILE A 78 -1.00 -0.09 -6.59
N TRP A 79 0.16 -0.74 -6.62
CA TRP A 79 1.19 -0.62 -5.59
C TRP A 79 2.50 -0.21 -6.26
N ALA A 80 3.02 0.96 -5.88
CA ALA A 80 4.33 1.42 -6.29
C ALA A 80 5.43 0.68 -5.51
N LEU A 81 6.24 -0.10 -6.24
CA LEU A 81 7.44 -0.74 -5.72
C LEU A 81 8.62 0.24 -5.83
N TYR A 82 8.60 1.26 -5.00
CA TYR A 82 9.56 2.35 -5.05
C TYR A 82 10.63 2.21 -3.97
N LYS A 83 11.91 2.40 -4.34
CA LYS A 83 13.08 2.35 -3.45
C LYS A 83 13.09 1.07 -2.59
N GLU A 84 13.02 1.19 -1.27
CA GLU A 84 13.10 0.07 -0.31
C GLU A 84 11.98 -0.96 -0.49
N VAL A 85 10.82 -0.54 -1.00
CA VAL A 85 9.67 -1.43 -1.22
C VAL A 85 9.95 -2.46 -2.32
N GLN A 86 10.76 -2.11 -3.32
CA GLN A 86 11.21 -3.06 -4.34
C GLN A 86 12.08 -4.15 -3.71
N GLU A 87 13.00 -3.79 -2.83
CA GLU A 87 13.88 -4.74 -2.14
C GLU A 87 13.07 -5.74 -1.31
N TYR A 88 12.01 -5.27 -0.65
CA TYR A 88 11.10 -6.13 0.13
C TYR A 88 10.37 -7.14 -0.76
N TYR A 89 9.90 -6.70 -1.94
CA TYR A 89 9.25 -7.56 -2.91
C TYR A 89 10.21 -8.65 -3.42
N GLU A 90 11.44 -8.28 -3.78
CA GLU A 90 12.49 -9.21 -4.22
C GLU A 90 12.89 -10.21 -3.12
N HIS A 91 12.75 -9.81 -1.85
CA HIS A 91 13.00 -10.66 -0.68
C HIS A 91 11.78 -11.50 -0.24
N GLY A 92 10.71 -11.50 -1.04
CA GLY A 92 9.58 -12.42 -0.87
C GLY A 92 8.34 -11.82 -0.21
N MET A 93 8.28 -10.50 0.01
CA MET A 93 7.05 -9.81 0.37
C MET A 93 5.96 -10.10 -0.67
N ARG A 94 4.78 -10.50 -0.21
CA ARG A 94 3.69 -10.92 -1.09
C ARG A 94 2.81 -9.74 -1.50
N VAL A 95 2.52 -9.68 -2.79
CA VAL A 95 1.54 -8.77 -3.38
C VAL A 95 0.40 -9.62 -3.94
N PRO A 96 -0.89 -9.27 -3.71
CA PRO A 96 -2.00 -9.97 -4.34
C PRO A 96 -1.92 -9.91 -5.87
N ASP A 97 -2.21 -11.04 -6.54
CA ASP A 97 -2.02 -11.18 -7.99
C ASP A 97 -2.88 -10.22 -8.84
N ASP A 98 -3.99 -9.72 -8.29
CA ASP A 98 -4.89 -8.76 -8.94
C ASP A 98 -4.41 -7.29 -8.87
N VAL A 99 -3.32 -7.02 -8.13
CA VAL A 99 -2.78 -5.67 -7.95
C VAL A 99 -1.78 -5.35 -9.05
N THR A 100 -1.92 -4.18 -9.67
CA THR A 100 -0.91 -3.68 -10.62
C THR A 100 0.35 -3.27 -9.89
N LEU A 101 1.49 -3.83 -10.29
CA LEU A 101 2.81 -3.39 -9.83
C LEU A 101 3.28 -2.19 -10.66
N LEU A 102 3.46 -1.05 -10.01
CA LEU A 102 4.05 0.12 -10.63
C LEU A 102 5.56 0.13 -10.37
N TRP A 103 6.32 -0.21 -11.42
CA TRP A 103 7.77 -0.08 -11.46
C TRP A 103 8.17 1.38 -11.63
N CYS A 104 9.24 1.78 -10.96
CA CYS A 104 9.70 3.17 -10.93
C CYS A 104 11.11 3.29 -11.51
N ASP A 105 11.45 4.48 -12.00
CA ASP A 105 12.81 4.79 -12.41
C ASP A 105 13.70 5.13 -11.18
N ASP A 106 14.96 5.44 -11.44
CA ASP A 106 15.92 5.91 -10.45
C ASP A 106 15.81 7.43 -10.14
N ASN A 107 14.73 8.09 -10.58
CA ASN A 107 14.51 9.54 -10.62
C ASN A 107 15.37 10.31 -11.63
N TRP A 108 16.10 9.61 -12.50
CA TRP A 108 16.92 10.19 -13.57
C TRP A 108 16.56 9.62 -14.95
N GLY A 109 15.41 8.95 -15.08
CA GLY A 109 14.90 8.41 -16.33
C GLY A 109 15.38 7.00 -16.67
N ASN A 110 16.05 6.29 -15.75
CA ASN A 110 16.45 4.91 -15.96
C ASN A 110 15.50 3.96 -15.20
N ILE A 111 14.73 3.15 -15.95
CA ILE A 111 13.85 2.14 -15.36
C ILE A 111 14.69 1.15 -14.54
N ARG A 112 14.24 0.86 -13.32
CA ARG A 112 14.84 -0.12 -12.41
C ARG A 112 14.22 -1.49 -12.53
#